data_AF-A0A1M6HS60-F1
#
_entry.id   AF-A0A1M6HS60-F1
#
_cell.length_a   1.000
_cell.length_b   1.000
_cell.length_c   1.000
_cell.angle_alpha   90.00
_cell.angle_beta   90.00
_cell.angle_gamma   90.00
#
_symmetry.space_group_name_H-M   'P 1'
#
loop_
_entity.id
_entity.type
_entity.pdbx_description
1 polymer ?
#
loop_
_entity_poly.entity_id
_entity_poly.type
_entity_poly.pdbx_seq_one_letter_code
_entity_poly.pdbx_strand_id
1 'polypeptide(L)'
;NLSRIGLGSEYFHGLGEYRANVYLPVSGEKNTGKTDASNNILYVRAVRGFDYEAGTALAKAPWLSVYASGFYYDNKYSRDEQGYKLRSSLQITPRLALEGGYIRSNVDKGNWYGKVMFQLADGFKPSLKDSAHEAGKQQYARDLSYKLLQKVERDNTIRTETYTKATGSATGQTITIVNGAVLPTSVSLSLEGTVAYSSGMTITITNNNTIYEEIYVNGTRINTIDSGDSITINVDDYISPGGTITVTAMFA
;
A
#
# COMPACT_ATOMS: atom_id res chain seq x y z
N ASN A 1 12.21 11.14 1.31
CA ASN A 1 12.71 9.92 1.98
C ASN A 1 11.60 9.40 2.90
N LEU A 2 11.55 8.10 3.17
CA LEU A 2 10.59 7.54 4.14
C LEU A 2 11.22 7.54 5.53
N SER A 3 10.42 7.69 6.57
CA SER A 3 10.89 7.84 7.94
C SER A 3 9.90 7.23 8.93
N ARG A 4 10.44 6.62 9.99
CA ARG A 4 9.68 5.87 11.00
C ARG A 4 10.36 6.00 12.36
N ILE A 5 9.57 6.08 13.42
CA ILE A 5 10.01 5.94 14.81
C ILE A 5 9.59 4.54 15.30
N GLY A 6 10.46 3.90 16.08
CA GLY A 6 10.17 2.61 16.70
C GLY A 6 10.36 2.67 18.21
N LEU A 7 9.46 2.02 18.94
CA LEU A 7 9.57 1.77 20.37
C LEU A 7 9.62 0.25 20.58
N GLY A 8 10.55 -0.23 21.40
CA GLY A 8 10.70 -1.66 21.68
C GLY A 8 10.93 -1.92 23.16
N SER A 9 10.44 -3.07 23.62
CA SER A 9 10.67 -3.60 24.97
C SER A 9 11.14 -5.04 24.90
N GLU A 10 12.11 -5.39 25.74
CA GLU A 10 12.66 -6.73 25.85
C GLU A 10 12.58 -7.20 27.31
N TYR A 11 12.16 -8.45 27.53
CA TYR A 11 12.14 -9.11 28.83
C TYR A 11 12.82 -10.48 28.72
N PHE A 12 13.88 -10.66 29.51
CA PHE A 12 14.68 -11.89 29.55
C PHE A 12 14.57 -12.50 30.94
N HIS A 13 14.17 -13.76 31.01
CA HIS A 13 14.08 -14.48 32.29
C HIS A 13 14.44 -15.95 32.11
N GLY A 14 15.57 -16.33 32.72
CA GLY A 14 16.11 -17.68 32.57
C GLY A 14 16.41 -18.02 31.11
N LEU A 15 15.71 -19.03 30.58
CA LEU A 15 15.81 -19.40 29.16
C LEU A 15 14.79 -18.67 28.27
N GLY A 16 13.81 -17.99 28.86
CA GLY A 16 12.73 -17.31 28.15
C GLY A 16 13.12 -15.92 27.67
N GLU A 17 12.71 -15.59 26.45
CA GLU A 17 12.94 -14.31 25.81
C GLU A 17 11.63 -13.77 25.25
N TYR A 18 11.29 -12.53 25.58
CA TYR A 18 10.08 -11.87 25.12
C TYR A 18 10.42 -10.49 24.59
N ARG A 19 9.85 -10.14 23.45
CA ARG A 19 10.06 -8.87 22.79
C ARG A 19 8.75 -8.35 22.24
N ALA A 20 8.58 -7.04 22.30
CA ALA A 20 7.48 -6.35 21.65
C ALA A 20 8.03 -5.07 21.02
N ASN A 21 7.67 -4.81 19.77
CA ASN A 21 8.08 -3.63 19.02
C ASN A 21 6.87 -2.97 18.39
N VAL A 22 6.82 -1.64 18.42
CA VAL A 22 5.80 -0.81 17.76
C VAL A 22 6.50 0.17 16.83
N TYR A 23 5.91 0.38 15.66
CA TYR A 23 6.45 1.19 14.59
C TYR A 23 5.44 2.24 14.13
N LEU A 24 5.87 3.50 14.14
CA LEU A 24 5.05 4.66 13.79
C LEU A 24 5.70 5.41 12.62
N PRO A 25 5.03 5.52 11.45
CA PRO A 25 5.54 6.31 10.34
C PRO A 25 5.49 7.79 10.70
N VAL A 26 6.54 8.53 10.36
CA VAL A 26 6.62 9.99 10.57
C VAL A 26 6.76 10.78 9.27
N SER A 27 7.01 10.07 8.16
CA SER A 27 6.94 10.66 6.82
C SER A 27 5.56 10.44 6.19
N GLY A 28 5.10 11.44 5.42
CA GLY A 28 3.92 11.30 4.57
C GLY A 28 4.15 10.44 3.33
N GLU A 29 3.17 10.49 2.44
CA GLU A 29 3.17 9.80 1.15
C GLU A 29 4.17 10.44 0.18
N LYS A 30 4.84 9.62 -0.63
CA LYS A 30 5.84 10.07 -1.61
C LYS A 30 5.51 9.55 -3.00
N ASN A 31 5.55 10.43 -4.00
CA ASN A 31 5.52 10.02 -5.41
C ASN A 31 6.82 9.25 -5.73
N THR A 32 6.68 8.08 -6.35
CA THR A 32 7.80 7.22 -6.72
C THR A 32 8.46 7.61 -8.05
N GLY A 33 7.83 8.48 -8.84
CA GLY A 33 8.24 8.82 -10.21
C GLY A 33 8.00 7.69 -11.22
N LYS A 34 7.27 6.64 -10.82
CA LYS A 34 6.92 5.48 -11.65
C LYS A 34 5.42 5.43 -11.88
N THR A 35 5.02 4.77 -12.97
CA THR A 35 3.62 4.49 -13.28
C THR A 35 3.34 2.99 -13.25
N ASP A 36 2.07 2.63 -13.05
CA ASP A 36 1.59 1.27 -13.28
C ASP A 36 1.39 0.98 -14.78
N ALA A 37 0.90 -0.21 -15.10
CA ALA A 37 0.57 -0.62 -16.47
C ALA A 37 -0.56 0.20 -17.12
N SER A 38 -1.32 0.96 -16.33
CA SER A 38 -2.42 1.82 -16.74
C SER A 38 -2.03 3.30 -16.72
N ASN A 39 -0.73 3.62 -16.71
CA ASN A 39 -0.17 4.98 -16.66
C ASN A 39 -0.55 5.80 -15.41
N ASN A 40 -1.00 5.17 -14.33
CA ASN A 40 -1.27 5.86 -13.07
C ASN A 40 0.02 6.05 -12.27
N ILE A 41 0.21 7.25 -11.72
CA ILE A 41 1.35 7.56 -10.86
C ILE A 41 1.30 6.74 -9.56
N LEU A 42 2.43 6.10 -9.23
CA LEU A 42 2.59 5.29 -8.02
C LEU A 42 3.10 6.13 -6.85
N TYR A 43 2.45 5.95 -5.71
CA TYR A 43 2.81 6.55 -4.43
C TYR A 43 3.25 5.47 -3.45
N VAL A 44 4.19 5.80 -2.57
CA VAL A 44 4.68 4.93 -1.50
C VAL A 44 4.58 5.63 -0.15
N ARG A 45 4.25 4.88 0.90
CA ARG A 45 4.31 5.37 2.28
C ARG A 45 4.85 4.32 3.24
N ALA A 46 5.41 4.78 4.36
CA ALA A 46 5.76 3.93 5.48
C ALA A 46 4.48 3.50 6.22
N VAL A 47 4.45 2.25 6.67
CA VAL A 47 3.30 1.62 7.30
C VAL A 47 3.48 1.58 8.82
N ARG A 48 2.38 1.76 9.55
CA ARG A 48 2.35 1.60 11.01
C ARG A 48 2.12 0.14 11.36
N GLY A 49 2.73 -0.33 12.45
CA GLY A 49 2.53 -1.72 12.84
C GLY A 49 3.20 -2.06 14.15
N PHE A 50 3.08 -3.32 14.52
CA PHE A 50 3.73 -3.88 15.69
C PHE A 50 4.11 -5.34 15.44
N ASP A 51 5.09 -5.82 16.21
CA ASP A 51 5.42 -7.23 16.31
C ASP A 51 5.65 -7.62 17.76
N TYR A 52 5.48 -8.90 18.02
CA TYR A 52 5.85 -9.52 19.28
C TYR A 52 6.56 -10.84 18.99
N GLU A 53 7.53 -11.19 19.83
CA GLU A 53 8.28 -12.43 19.73
C GLU A 53 8.41 -13.05 21.12
N ALA A 54 8.18 -14.36 21.19
CA ALA A 54 8.52 -15.18 22.33
C ALA A 54 9.47 -16.27 21.87
N GLY A 55 10.48 -16.58 22.68
CA GLY A 55 11.43 -17.62 22.38
C GLY A 55 12.06 -18.23 23.61
N THR A 56 12.76 -19.34 23.38
CA THR A 56 13.47 -20.04 24.42
C THR A 56 14.68 -20.77 23.87
N ALA A 57 15.74 -20.84 24.68
CA ALA A 57 16.85 -21.75 24.45
C ALA A 57 16.52 -23.14 25.01
N LEU A 58 16.95 -24.21 24.34
CA LEU A 58 16.68 -25.57 24.82
C LEU A 58 17.53 -25.86 26.07
N ALA A 59 16.90 -26.34 27.15
CA ALA A 59 17.60 -26.59 28.42
C ALA A 59 18.80 -27.54 28.30
N LYS A 60 18.73 -28.53 27.41
CA LYS A 60 19.82 -29.49 27.14
C LYS A 60 20.73 -29.09 25.97
N ALA A 61 20.35 -28.06 25.23
CA ALA A 61 21.06 -27.55 24.06
C ALA A 61 20.97 -26.01 24.04
N PRO A 62 21.63 -25.31 24.98
CA PRO A 62 21.49 -23.85 25.13
C PRO A 62 22.05 -23.05 23.94
N TRP A 63 22.83 -23.72 23.08
CA TRP A 63 23.30 -23.22 21.79
C TRP A 63 22.22 -23.23 20.69
N LEU A 64 21.05 -23.81 20.97
CA LEU A 64 19.89 -23.85 20.09
C LEU A 64 18.74 -23.08 20.72
N SER A 65 18.21 -22.12 19.98
CA SER A 65 17.05 -21.32 20.40
C SER A 65 15.96 -21.35 19.35
N VAL A 66 14.71 -21.36 19.80
CA VAL A 66 13.53 -21.32 18.93
C VAL A 66 12.65 -20.16 19.32
N TYR A 67 12.02 -19.54 18.32
CA TYR A 67 11.19 -18.35 18.51
C TYR A 67 9.93 -18.44 17.65
N ALA A 68 8.85 -17.94 18.20
CA ALA A 68 7.60 -17.70 17.51
C ALA A 68 7.23 -16.22 17.66
N SER A 69 6.76 -15.62 16.57
CA SER A 69 6.41 -14.21 16.53
C SER A 69 5.15 -13.98 15.71
N GLY A 70 4.40 -12.96 16.10
CA GLY A 70 3.27 -12.45 15.35
C GLY A 70 3.51 -10.98 15.01
N PHE A 71 2.96 -10.53 13.89
CA PHE A 71 3.05 -9.15 13.46
C PHE A 71 1.76 -8.68 12.79
N TYR A 72 1.52 -7.39 12.87
CA TYR A 72 0.41 -6.71 12.22
C TYR A 72 0.84 -5.33 11.74
N TYR A 73 0.44 -5.00 10.51
CA TYR A 73 0.71 -3.74 9.83
C TYR A 73 -0.58 -3.22 9.19
N ASP A 74 -0.93 -1.99 9.55
CA ASP A 74 -2.17 -1.30 9.16
C ASP A 74 -1.94 -0.50 7.88
N ASN A 75 -2.42 -1.06 6.77
CA ASN A 75 -2.27 -0.53 5.42
C ASN A 75 -3.49 0.36 5.11
N LYS A 76 -3.26 1.56 4.59
CA LYS A 76 -4.34 2.51 4.32
C LYS A 76 -4.99 2.30 2.96
N TYR A 77 -4.22 1.85 1.97
CA TYR A 77 -4.66 1.74 0.57
C TYR A 77 -4.62 0.31 0.04
N SER A 78 -4.12 -0.62 0.85
CA SER A 78 -4.07 -2.05 0.57
C SER A 78 -4.63 -2.82 1.76
N ARG A 79 -4.86 -4.12 1.59
CA ARG A 79 -5.28 -4.98 2.71
C ARG A 79 -4.19 -4.98 3.79
N ASP A 80 -4.60 -4.88 5.05
CA ASP A 80 -3.71 -5.02 6.21
C ASP A 80 -2.86 -6.29 6.11
N GLU A 81 -1.60 -6.18 6.53
CA GLU A 81 -0.68 -7.32 6.56
C GLU A 81 -0.61 -7.86 7.99
N GLN A 82 -0.98 -9.11 8.17
CA GLN A 82 -0.85 -9.82 9.44
C GLN A 82 -0.30 -11.21 9.22
N GLY A 83 0.54 -11.67 10.13
CA GLY A 83 1.23 -12.93 9.94
C GLY A 83 2.01 -13.40 11.16
N TYR A 84 2.71 -14.50 10.94
CA TYR A 84 3.58 -15.10 11.93
C TYR A 84 4.94 -15.43 11.33
N LYS A 85 5.96 -15.50 12.19
CA LYS A 85 7.29 -15.97 11.84
C LYS A 85 7.77 -16.95 12.89
N LEU A 86 8.30 -18.08 12.42
CA LEU A 86 9.00 -19.07 13.21
C LEU A 86 10.48 -18.98 12.86
N ARG A 87 11.37 -18.91 13.85
CA ARG A 87 12.82 -18.95 13.61
C ARG A 87 13.52 -19.85 14.60
N SER A 88 14.63 -20.42 14.15
CA SER A 88 15.56 -21.20 14.96
C SER A 88 16.96 -20.62 14.77
N SER A 89 17.70 -20.51 15.87
CA SER A 89 19.08 -20.01 15.88
C SER A 89 20.01 -21.03 16.51
N LEU A 90 21.11 -21.33 15.83
CA LEU A 90 22.13 -22.29 16.20
C LEU A 90 23.48 -21.57 16.34
N GLN A 91 24.01 -21.49 17.56
CA GLN A 91 25.35 -20.98 17.82
C GLN A 91 26.37 -22.13 17.71
N ILE A 92 27.13 -22.17 16.61
CA ILE A 92 28.10 -23.25 16.37
C ILE A 92 29.35 -23.04 17.21
N THR A 93 29.92 -21.82 17.15
CA THR A 93 31.11 -21.40 17.91
C THR A 93 30.84 -20.04 18.54
N PRO A 94 31.66 -19.51 19.46
CA PRO A 94 31.52 -18.12 19.94
C PRO A 94 31.47 -17.07 18.83
N ARG A 95 31.98 -17.39 17.63
CA ARG A 95 32.05 -16.46 16.48
C ARG A 95 31.08 -16.74 15.36
N LEU A 96 30.48 -17.92 15.31
CA LEU A 96 29.68 -18.37 14.18
C LEU A 96 28.31 -18.83 14.63
N ALA A 97 27.27 -18.23 14.06
CA ALA A 97 25.89 -18.61 14.26
C ALA A 97 25.14 -18.75 12.93
N LEU A 98 24.18 -19.68 12.92
CA LEU A 98 23.22 -19.87 11.84
C LEU A 98 21.83 -19.50 12.36
N GLU A 99 21.01 -18.92 11.52
CA GLU A 99 19.58 -18.76 11.75
C GLU A 99 18.82 -19.26 10.53
N GLY A 100 17.74 -19.97 10.76
CA GLY A 100 16.78 -20.36 9.74
C GLY A 100 15.38 -20.02 10.21
N GLY A 101 14.52 -19.59 9.29
CA GLY A 101 13.15 -19.27 9.64
C GLY A 101 12.17 -19.37 8.48
N TYR A 102 10.91 -19.35 8.86
CA TYR A 102 9.77 -19.33 7.96
C TYR A 102 8.85 -18.18 8.38
N ILE A 103 8.46 -17.36 7.42
CA ILE A 103 7.52 -16.26 7.62
C ILE A 103 6.33 -16.46 6.70
N ARG A 104 5.13 -16.18 7.20
CA ARG A 104 3.90 -16.20 6.40
C ARG A 104 2.97 -15.08 6.85
N SER A 105 2.29 -14.45 5.89
CA SER A 105 1.22 -13.49 6.17
C SER A 105 -0.04 -13.81 5.38
N ASN A 106 -1.08 -13.01 5.55
CA ASN A 106 -2.28 -13.08 4.72
C ASN A 106 -2.04 -12.57 3.29
N VAL A 107 -1.03 -11.71 3.07
CA VAL A 107 -0.68 -11.13 1.77
C VAL A 107 0.46 -11.85 1.06
N ASP A 108 1.30 -12.60 1.79
CA ASP A 108 2.40 -13.41 1.26
C ASP A 108 2.19 -14.90 1.56
N LYS A 109 2.36 -15.76 0.55
CA LYS A 109 2.19 -17.23 0.66
C LYS A 109 3.23 -17.88 1.58
N GLY A 110 4.26 -17.13 1.95
CA GLY A 110 5.23 -17.47 2.97
C GLY A 110 6.55 -17.95 2.40
N ASN A 111 7.63 -17.58 3.06
CA ASN A 111 8.99 -17.71 2.56
C ASN A 111 9.91 -18.28 3.63
N TRP A 112 10.80 -19.16 3.18
CA TRP A 112 11.94 -19.61 3.98
C TRP A 112 13.08 -18.62 3.84
N TYR A 113 13.81 -18.41 4.94
CA TYR A 113 15.02 -17.60 4.93
C TYR A 113 16.10 -18.23 5.79
N GLY A 114 17.34 -17.90 5.47
CA GLY A 114 18.52 -18.32 6.21
C GLY A 114 19.50 -17.16 6.38
N LYS A 115 20.19 -17.12 7.52
CA LYS A 115 21.19 -16.11 7.85
C LYS A 115 22.41 -16.78 8.45
N VAL A 116 23.59 -16.35 8.00
CA VAL A 116 24.87 -16.71 8.60
C VAL A 116 25.43 -15.47 9.28
N MET A 117 25.83 -15.60 10.54
CA MET A 117 26.41 -14.51 11.31
C MET A 117 27.82 -14.89 11.74
N PHE A 118 28.77 -14.04 11.39
CA PHE A 118 30.15 -14.11 11.87
C PHE A 118 30.46 -12.85 12.68
N GLN A 119 31.10 -13.02 13.84
CA GLN A 119 31.52 -11.93 14.71
C GLN A 119 33.04 -11.98 14.95
N LEU A 120 33.67 -10.79 14.96
CA LEU A 120 35.13 -10.66 15.04
C LEU A 120 35.68 -10.99 16.44
N ALA A 121 34.92 -10.65 17.47
CA ALA A 121 35.22 -11.00 18.85
C ALA A 121 34.40 -12.21 19.31
N ASP A 122 34.93 -12.98 20.24
CA ASP A 122 34.20 -14.09 20.85
C ASP A 122 32.96 -13.59 21.60
N GLY A 123 31.82 -14.19 21.28
CA GLY A 123 30.57 -13.90 21.96
C GLY A 123 30.46 -14.72 23.22
N PHE A 124 29.89 -14.13 24.27
CA PHE A 124 29.58 -14.82 25.52
C PHE A 124 28.35 -15.74 25.43
N LYS A 125 27.87 -16.05 24.21
CA LYS A 125 26.69 -16.89 23.98
C LYS A 125 27.07 -18.38 24.12
N PRO A 126 26.19 -19.22 24.69
CA PRO A 126 26.40 -20.66 24.70
C PRO A 126 26.59 -21.18 23.27
N SER A 127 27.68 -21.90 23.01
CA SER A 127 27.99 -22.43 21.68
C SER A 127 28.07 -23.96 21.70
N LEU A 128 27.78 -24.59 20.55
CA LEU A 128 27.85 -26.04 20.40
C LEU A 128 29.27 -26.56 20.74
N LYS A 129 30.31 -25.86 20.27
CA LYS A 129 31.71 -26.25 20.54
C LYS A 129 32.12 -26.10 22.01
N ASP A 130 31.61 -25.12 22.75
CA ASP A 130 31.96 -24.94 24.17
C ASP A 130 31.10 -25.78 25.10
N SER A 131 29.91 -26.20 24.65
CA SER A 131 28.93 -26.96 25.45
C SER A 131 29.32 -28.43 25.71
N ALA A 132 30.51 -28.86 25.28
CA ALA A 132 31.09 -30.16 25.59
C ALA A 132 31.48 -30.33 27.09
N HIS A 133 31.57 -29.24 27.85
CA HIS A 133 31.77 -29.29 29.31
C HIS A 133 30.43 -29.23 30.06
N GLU A 134 30.01 -30.36 30.66
CA GLU A 134 28.72 -30.54 31.35
C GLU A 134 28.43 -29.52 32.47
N ALA A 135 29.47 -28.94 33.10
CA ALA A 135 29.33 -27.95 34.18
C ALA A 135 28.76 -26.59 33.72
N GLY A 136 28.88 -26.23 32.43
CA GLY A 136 28.44 -24.93 31.90
C GLY A 136 26.93 -24.85 31.65
N LYS A 137 26.24 -25.98 31.42
CA LYS A 137 24.85 -26.01 30.92
C LYS A 137 23.82 -25.38 31.89
N GLN A 138 24.04 -25.49 33.20
CA GLN A 138 23.16 -24.86 34.20
C GLN A 138 23.49 -23.39 34.48
N GLN A 139 24.72 -22.96 34.18
CA GLN A 139 25.18 -21.60 34.44
C GLN A 139 24.58 -20.62 33.43
N TYR A 140 24.43 -21.03 32.16
CA TYR A 140 23.81 -20.22 31.09
C TYR A 140 22.32 -19.93 31.27
N ALA A 141 21.59 -20.78 32.00
CA ALA A 141 20.18 -20.54 32.31
C ALA A 141 20.00 -19.47 33.40
N ARG A 142 21.06 -19.10 34.12
CA ARG A 142 21.04 -18.08 35.18
C ARG A 142 21.81 -16.82 34.79
N ASP A 143 22.85 -16.96 34.00
CA ASP A 143 23.66 -15.85 33.52
C ASP A 143 23.10 -15.25 32.23
N LEU A 144 22.48 -14.08 32.34
CA LEU A 144 21.96 -13.29 31.21
C LEU A 144 22.93 -12.19 30.76
N SER A 145 24.16 -12.13 31.28
CA SER A 145 25.10 -11.04 31.00
C SER A 145 25.41 -10.92 29.51
N TYR A 146 25.45 -12.04 28.80
CA TYR A 146 25.68 -12.07 27.35
C TYR A 146 24.54 -11.46 26.52
N LYS A 147 23.36 -11.24 27.11
CA LYS A 147 22.22 -10.57 26.47
C LYS A 147 22.33 -9.05 26.50
N LEU A 148 23.17 -8.47 27.39
CA LEU A 148 23.29 -7.03 27.56
C LEU A 148 23.89 -6.31 26.34
N LEU A 149 24.76 -6.99 25.59
CA LEU A 149 25.45 -6.43 24.42
C LEU A 149 24.91 -6.96 23.10
N GLN A 150 23.79 -7.70 23.13
CA GLN A 150 23.18 -8.17 21.91
C GLN A 150 22.51 -7.01 21.16
N LYS A 151 22.45 -7.12 19.83
CA LYS A 151 21.66 -6.18 19.03
C LYS A 151 20.18 -6.37 19.38
N VAL A 152 19.46 -5.26 19.49
CA VAL A 152 18.00 -5.28 19.66
C VAL A 152 17.37 -6.00 18.47
N GLU A 153 16.53 -6.99 18.77
CA GLU A 153 15.81 -7.76 17.75
C GLU A 153 14.49 -7.08 17.41
N ARG A 154 14.41 -6.59 16.17
CA ARG A 154 13.26 -5.87 15.60
C ARG A 154 13.32 -5.91 14.07
N ASP A 155 12.22 -5.59 13.39
CA ASP A 155 12.25 -5.36 11.94
C ASP A 155 12.88 -3.97 11.66
N ASN A 156 14.18 -3.97 11.36
CA ASN A 156 14.91 -2.75 11.02
C ASN A 156 14.58 -2.22 9.61
N THR A 157 13.86 -2.98 8.79
CA THR A 157 13.39 -2.53 7.47
C THR A 157 12.09 -1.76 7.65
N ILE A 158 11.98 -0.60 7.00
CA ILE A 158 10.73 0.16 6.99
C ILE A 158 9.77 -0.56 6.06
N ARG A 159 8.68 -1.11 6.63
CA ARG A 159 7.57 -1.65 5.84
C ARG A 159 6.85 -0.53 5.10
N THR A 160 6.52 -0.80 3.84
CA THR A 160 5.91 0.18 2.94
C THR A 160 4.74 -0.41 2.20
N GLU A 161 3.72 0.41 1.95
CA GLU A 161 2.67 0.11 0.97
C GLU A 161 2.85 1.00 -0.26
N THR A 162 2.56 0.43 -1.43
CA THR A 162 2.56 1.14 -2.72
C THR A 162 1.16 1.10 -3.29
N TYR A 163 0.67 2.23 -3.79
CA TYR A 163 -0.68 2.37 -4.32
C TYR A 163 -0.75 3.44 -5.41
N THR A 164 -1.80 3.42 -6.20
CA THR A 164 -2.10 4.45 -7.21
C THR A 164 -3.10 5.45 -6.65
N LYS A 165 -2.96 6.71 -7.01
CA LYS A 165 -4.01 7.72 -6.80
C LYS A 165 -4.73 7.93 -8.12
N ALA A 166 -6.05 7.80 -8.10
CA ALA A 166 -6.87 8.26 -9.21
C ALA A 166 -6.66 9.78 -9.34
N THR A 167 -5.90 10.18 -10.34
CA THR A 167 -5.85 11.58 -10.76
C THR A 167 -7.01 11.69 -11.73
N GLY A 168 -8.11 12.31 -11.29
CA GLY A 168 -9.27 12.50 -12.14
C GLY A 168 -8.91 13.41 -13.31
N SER A 169 -8.46 12.81 -14.41
CA SER A 169 -8.56 13.38 -15.75
C SER A 169 -9.56 12.52 -16.50
N ALA A 170 -10.83 12.91 -16.43
CA ALA A 170 -11.84 12.44 -17.36
C ALA A 170 -11.53 13.10 -18.72
N THR A 171 -10.50 12.62 -19.42
CA THR A 171 -10.20 13.09 -20.77
C THR A 171 -11.13 12.36 -21.73
N GLY A 172 -12.14 13.07 -22.24
CA GLY A 172 -13.00 12.61 -23.33
C GLY A 172 -14.07 11.59 -22.91
N GLN A 173 -15.17 12.08 -22.33
CA GLN A 173 -16.40 11.30 -22.22
C GLN A 173 -17.29 11.63 -23.43
N THR A 174 -17.49 10.67 -24.34
CA THR A 174 -18.47 10.80 -25.44
C THR A 174 -19.84 10.41 -24.92
N ILE A 175 -20.80 11.34 -24.94
CA ILE A 175 -22.20 11.08 -24.59
C ILE A 175 -22.99 10.95 -25.90
N THR A 176 -23.23 9.71 -26.34
CA THR A 176 -24.02 9.45 -27.55
C THR A 176 -25.51 9.44 -27.22
N ILE A 177 -26.26 10.44 -27.70
CA ILE A 177 -27.71 10.48 -27.59
C ILE A 177 -28.31 9.92 -28.89
N VAL A 178 -28.78 8.69 -28.86
CA VAL A 178 -29.50 8.10 -30.01
C VAL A 178 -30.98 8.37 -29.84
N ASN A 179 -31.57 9.21 -30.70
CA ASN A 179 -33.01 9.36 -30.76
C ASN A 179 -33.59 8.69 -32.02
N GLY A 180 -34.56 7.81 -31.83
CA GLY A 180 -35.22 7.03 -32.87
C GLY A 180 -36.56 7.59 -33.36
N ALA A 181 -36.95 8.81 -33.00
CA ALA A 181 -38.21 9.43 -33.43
C ALA A 181 -38.13 10.96 -33.62
N VAL A 182 -39.08 11.50 -34.41
CA VAL A 182 -39.28 12.93 -34.69
C VAL A 182 -39.46 13.71 -33.37
N LEU A 183 -38.64 14.74 -33.16
CA LEU A 183 -38.58 15.52 -31.92
C LEU A 183 -39.63 16.65 -31.91
N PRO A 184 -40.40 16.85 -30.83
CA PRO A 184 -41.26 18.02 -30.67
C PRO A 184 -40.47 19.29 -30.31
N THR A 185 -41.17 20.42 -30.42
CA THR A 185 -40.74 21.84 -30.52
C THR A 185 -39.77 22.41 -29.48
N SER A 186 -39.33 21.63 -28.49
CA SER A 186 -38.17 21.95 -27.63
C SER A 186 -37.76 20.70 -26.85
N VAL A 187 -36.46 20.43 -26.74
CA VAL A 187 -35.91 19.32 -25.94
C VAL A 187 -34.99 19.91 -24.90
N SER A 188 -35.17 19.55 -23.62
CA SER A 188 -34.20 19.84 -22.57
C SER A 188 -33.39 18.59 -22.28
N LEU A 189 -32.07 18.68 -22.43
CA LEU A 189 -31.14 17.61 -22.09
C LEU A 189 -30.55 17.89 -20.70
N SER A 190 -30.84 17.05 -19.71
CA SER A 190 -30.21 17.10 -18.39
C SER A 190 -29.18 15.98 -18.26
N LEU A 191 -27.97 16.31 -17.82
CA LEU A 191 -27.01 15.29 -17.37
C LEU A 191 -27.29 15.00 -15.90
N GLU A 192 -27.88 13.83 -15.60
CA GLU A 192 -27.98 13.35 -14.24
C GLU A 192 -26.74 12.52 -13.89
N GLY A 193 -25.82 13.12 -13.13
CA GLY A 193 -24.63 12.43 -12.62
C GLY A 193 -23.63 13.38 -11.96
N THR A 194 -22.88 12.87 -10.97
CA THR A 194 -21.75 13.60 -10.37
C THR A 194 -20.52 13.40 -11.26
N VAL A 195 -20.26 14.32 -12.17
CA VAL A 195 -19.02 14.35 -12.96
C VAL A 195 -18.34 15.70 -12.71
N ALA A 196 -17.08 15.67 -12.27
CA ALA A 196 -16.28 16.88 -12.13
C ALA A 196 -15.71 17.26 -13.50
N TYR A 197 -16.06 18.44 -14.01
CA TYR A 197 -15.58 18.94 -15.29
C TYR A 197 -14.35 19.85 -15.11
N SER A 198 -13.40 19.79 -16.04
CA SER A 198 -12.25 20.71 -16.13
C SER A 198 -12.31 21.55 -17.41
N SER A 199 -11.72 22.74 -17.38
CA SER A 199 -11.57 23.59 -18.59
C SER A 199 -10.90 22.82 -19.73
N GLY A 200 -11.42 22.97 -20.95
CA GLY A 200 -10.93 22.27 -22.14
C GLY A 200 -11.58 20.91 -22.42
N MET A 201 -12.68 20.57 -21.73
CA MET A 201 -13.48 19.39 -22.07
C MET A 201 -14.39 19.64 -23.28
N THR A 202 -14.52 18.61 -24.12
CA THR A 202 -15.41 18.58 -25.28
C THR A 202 -16.62 17.70 -24.96
N ILE A 203 -17.83 18.26 -25.10
CA ILE A 203 -19.07 17.48 -25.12
C ILE A 203 -19.49 17.30 -26.57
N THR A 204 -19.55 16.05 -27.01
CA THR A 204 -19.99 15.68 -28.36
C THR A 204 -21.45 15.26 -28.32
N ILE A 205 -22.32 16.02 -28.98
CA ILE A 205 -23.71 15.62 -29.22
C ILE A 205 -23.80 15.13 -30.67
N THR A 206 -24.15 13.87 -30.85
CA THR A 206 -24.37 13.28 -32.18
C THR A 206 -25.86 13.14 -32.39
N ASN A 207 -26.40 13.79 -33.42
CA ASN A 207 -27.77 13.58 -33.85
C ASN A 207 -27.80 12.73 -35.11
N ASN A 208 -28.63 11.68 -35.11
CA ASN A 208 -28.82 10.81 -36.27
C ASN A 208 -29.99 11.28 -37.18
N ASN A 209 -30.58 12.44 -36.90
CA ASN A 209 -31.65 13.05 -37.69
C ASN A 209 -31.22 14.43 -38.22
N THR A 210 -31.71 14.83 -39.39
CA THR A 210 -31.50 16.18 -39.94
C THR A 210 -32.29 17.22 -39.15
N ILE A 211 -31.63 18.26 -38.62
CA ILE A 211 -32.28 19.41 -37.98
C ILE A 211 -32.27 20.57 -38.96
N TYR A 212 -33.44 21.05 -39.36
CA TYR A 212 -33.58 22.12 -40.35
C TYR A 212 -33.59 23.54 -39.76
N GLU A 213 -33.30 23.72 -38.46
CA GLU A 213 -33.52 24.98 -37.74
C GLU A 213 -32.38 25.39 -36.77
N GLU A 214 -32.50 26.58 -36.17
CA GLU A 214 -31.48 27.22 -35.34
C GLU A 214 -31.30 26.50 -33.99
N ILE A 215 -30.07 26.02 -33.75
CA ILE A 215 -29.68 25.34 -32.50
C ILE A 215 -28.96 26.34 -31.59
N TYR A 216 -29.41 26.40 -30.34
CA TYR A 216 -28.83 27.22 -29.29
C TYR A 216 -28.23 26.35 -28.19
N VAL A 217 -27.03 26.71 -27.73
CA VAL A 217 -26.36 26.14 -26.55
C VAL A 217 -26.11 27.26 -25.57
N ASN A 218 -26.67 27.17 -24.36
CA ASN A 218 -26.59 28.23 -23.34
C ASN A 218 -26.94 29.63 -23.90
N GLY A 219 -27.92 29.70 -24.81
CA GLY A 219 -28.37 30.94 -25.46
C GLY A 219 -27.51 31.44 -26.64
N THR A 220 -26.42 30.77 -26.99
CA THR A 220 -25.58 31.11 -28.16
C THR A 220 -25.94 30.23 -29.36
N ARG A 221 -26.14 30.85 -30.54
CA ARG A 221 -26.51 30.15 -31.78
C ARG A 221 -25.30 29.48 -32.43
N ILE A 222 -25.41 28.20 -32.80
CA ILE A 222 -24.28 27.42 -33.37
C ILE A 222 -24.44 27.11 -34.87
N ASN A 223 -25.55 27.52 -35.51
CA ASN A 223 -25.91 27.30 -36.93
C ASN A 223 -26.16 25.82 -37.32
N THR A 224 -26.73 25.62 -38.52
CA THR A 224 -27.35 24.37 -39.03
C THR A 224 -26.43 23.15 -39.00
N ILE A 225 -26.99 21.98 -38.72
CA ILE A 225 -26.27 20.71 -38.51
C ILE A 225 -26.89 19.64 -39.40
N ASP A 226 -26.10 19.08 -40.30
CA ASP A 226 -26.52 18.01 -41.20
C ASP A 226 -26.40 16.63 -40.52
N SER A 227 -27.06 15.61 -41.09
CA SER A 227 -27.00 14.27 -40.51
C SER A 227 -25.57 13.73 -40.54
N GLY A 228 -25.05 13.30 -39.39
CA GLY A 228 -23.67 12.82 -39.25
C GLY A 228 -22.69 13.88 -38.74
N ASP A 229 -23.13 15.14 -38.62
CA ASP A 229 -22.35 16.18 -37.96
C ASP A 229 -22.34 16.00 -36.44
N SER A 230 -21.30 16.54 -35.82
CA SER A 230 -21.14 16.52 -34.36
C SER A 230 -20.93 17.93 -33.83
N ILE A 231 -21.69 18.31 -32.80
CA ILE A 231 -21.45 19.58 -32.09
C ILE A 231 -20.40 19.31 -31.03
N THR A 232 -19.31 20.06 -31.08
CA THR A 232 -18.34 20.15 -29.98
C THR A 232 -18.67 21.40 -29.18
N ILE A 233 -19.17 21.22 -27.96
CA ILE A 233 -19.31 22.33 -27.00
C ILE A 233 -18.02 22.38 -26.20
N ASN A 234 -17.24 23.45 -26.38
CA ASN A 234 -16.14 23.77 -25.50
C ASN A 234 -16.72 24.42 -24.24
N VAL A 235 -16.49 23.78 -23.10
CA VAL A 235 -16.91 24.33 -21.82
C VAL A 235 -15.84 25.32 -21.38
N ASP A 236 -16.08 26.60 -21.65
CA ASP A 236 -15.14 27.69 -21.35
C ASP A 236 -15.04 27.97 -19.83
N ASP A 237 -16.08 27.62 -19.04
CA ASP A 237 -16.16 27.87 -17.59
C ASP A 237 -16.61 26.66 -16.77
N TYR A 238 -16.21 26.62 -15.50
CA TYR A 238 -16.59 25.58 -14.53
C TYR A 238 -18.11 25.54 -14.31
N ILE A 239 -18.76 24.43 -14.70
CA ILE A 239 -20.17 24.17 -14.38
C ILE A 239 -20.24 23.65 -12.94
N SER A 240 -20.93 24.37 -12.07
CA SER A 240 -21.12 23.97 -10.67
C SER A 240 -21.82 22.61 -10.55
N PRO A 241 -21.61 21.87 -9.45
CA PRO A 241 -22.34 20.63 -9.20
C PRO A 241 -23.87 20.82 -9.32
N GLY A 242 -24.53 20.01 -10.15
CA GLY A 242 -25.97 20.12 -10.46
C GLY A 242 -26.32 21.14 -11.56
N GLY A 243 -25.33 21.80 -12.17
CA GLY A 243 -25.54 22.69 -13.30
C GLY A 243 -26.02 21.95 -14.54
N THR A 244 -26.97 22.54 -15.26
CA THR A 244 -27.56 21.95 -16.47
C THR A 244 -27.00 22.66 -17.71
N ILE A 245 -26.63 21.90 -18.74
CA ILE A 245 -26.38 22.47 -20.08
C ILE A 245 -27.69 22.36 -20.84
N THR A 246 -28.32 23.48 -21.12
CA THR A 246 -29.55 23.50 -21.90
C THR A 246 -29.21 23.69 -23.36
N VAL A 247 -29.49 22.66 -24.16
CA VAL A 247 -29.52 22.75 -25.62
C VAL A 247 -30.97 22.93 -26.01
N THR A 248 -31.30 23.98 -26.75
CA THR A 248 -32.66 24.23 -27.24
C THR A 248 -32.61 24.37 -28.74
N ALA A 249 -33.33 23.48 -29.43
CA ALA A 249 -33.77 23.72 -30.79
C ALA A 249 -35.14 24.39 -30.69
N MET A 250 -35.27 25.61 -31.22
CA MET A 250 -36.56 26.26 -31.40
C MET A 250 -37.04 25.90 -32.81
N PHE A 251 -38.26 25.39 -32.88
CA PHE A 251 -38.90 25.02 -34.13
C PHE A 251 -40.05 26.01 -34.37
N ALA A 252 -40.10 26.65 -35.53
CA ALA A 252 -41.18 27.56 -35.90
C ALA A 252 -42.46 26.83 -36.31
#